data_AF-A0A7V3D5C3-F1
#
_entry.id   AF-A0A7V3D5C3-F1
#
_cell.length_a   1.000
_cell.length_b   1.000
_cell.length_c   1.000
_cell.angle_alpha   90.00
_cell.angle_beta   90.00
_cell.angle_gamma   90.00
#
_symmetry.space_group_name_H-M   'P 1'
#
loop_
_entity.id
_entity.type
_entity.pdbx_description
1 polymer ?
#
loop_
_entity_poly.entity_id
_entity_poly.type
_entity_poly.pdbx_seq_one_letter_code
_entity_poly.pdbx_strand_id
1 'polypeptide(L)'
;TGRKIIVDTYGGRGRHGGGAFSGKDPTKVDRSAAYMARYIAKNIVAAGLAGQCEVQLSYAIGYPEPLNVWVSTNGSANFGLKDEQIAALIRKHFHLTPRGIIETLDLRRPIYRETARHGHFGRELTSFTWERTDKAEALRAAVGIAAAG
;
A
#
# COMPACT_ATOMS: atom_id res chain seq x y z
N THR A 1 21.98 8.87 1.96
CA THR A 1 20.87 8.05 2.53
C THR A 1 20.30 7.12 1.48
N GLY A 2 19.67 5.99 1.83
CA GLY A 2 18.95 5.14 0.86
C GLY A 2 19.71 3.96 0.25
N ARG A 3 20.75 3.44 0.93
CA ARG A 3 21.53 2.25 0.47
C ARG A 3 21.07 0.93 1.10
N LYS A 4 19.84 0.91 1.64
CA LYS A 4 19.24 -0.21 2.37
C LYS A 4 17.77 -0.44 1.98
N ILE A 5 17.36 0.00 0.78
CA ILE A 5 15.95 -0.02 0.34
C ILE A 5 15.30 -1.41 0.37
N ILE A 6 16.05 -2.48 0.16
CA ILE A 6 15.52 -3.86 0.26
C ILE A 6 15.33 -4.29 1.73
N VAL A 7 16.22 -3.84 2.63
CA VAL A 7 16.09 -4.04 4.09
C VAL A 7 14.93 -3.21 4.64
N ASP A 8 14.74 -1.98 4.12
CA ASP A 8 13.66 -1.09 4.53
C ASP A 8 12.28 -1.62 4.14
N THR A 9 12.20 -2.53 3.16
CA THR A 9 10.95 -3.04 2.59
C THR A 9 10.70 -4.50 2.92
N TYR A 10 10.89 -5.41 1.96
CA TYR A 10 10.37 -6.77 2.00
C TYR A 10 11.47 -7.85 1.94
N GLY A 11 12.74 -7.47 2.14
CA GLY A 11 13.84 -8.42 2.24
C GLY A 11 14.07 -9.26 0.97
N GLY A 12 13.67 -8.74 -0.20
CA GLY A 12 13.77 -9.44 -1.49
C GLY A 12 12.49 -10.17 -1.91
N ARG A 13 11.43 -10.16 -1.09
CA ARG A 13 10.10 -10.64 -1.49
C ARG A 13 9.35 -9.54 -2.26
N GLY A 14 8.91 -9.86 -3.47
CA GLY A 14 8.24 -8.89 -4.35
C GLY A 14 9.22 -7.93 -5.02
N ARG A 15 8.68 -6.96 -5.77
CA ARG A 15 9.47 -6.01 -6.58
C ARG A 15 9.63 -4.65 -5.90
N HIS A 16 10.71 -3.92 -6.24
CA HIS A 16 10.99 -2.59 -5.71
C HIS A 16 11.18 -1.57 -6.85
N GLY A 17 10.50 -0.42 -6.77
CA GLY A 17 10.55 0.62 -7.82
C GLY A 17 11.81 1.50 -7.84
N GLY A 18 12.68 1.34 -6.84
CA GLY A 18 14.02 1.95 -6.77
C GLY A 18 14.15 3.19 -5.88
N GLY A 19 13.05 3.89 -5.61
CA GLY A 19 13.04 5.09 -4.76
C GLY A 19 13.35 4.81 -3.29
N ALA A 20 14.32 5.51 -2.70
CA ALA A 20 14.58 5.46 -1.26
C ALA A 20 13.54 6.24 -0.44
N PHE A 21 13.36 5.89 0.84
CA PHE A 21 12.38 6.53 1.72
C PHE A 21 12.95 7.67 2.57
N SER A 22 13.95 7.39 3.41
CA SER A 22 14.48 8.32 4.43
C SER A 22 15.01 9.64 3.86
N GLY A 23 14.69 10.76 4.52
CA GLY A 23 15.06 12.13 4.09
C GLY A 23 14.07 12.82 3.15
N LYS A 24 12.97 12.17 2.76
CA LYS A 24 11.94 12.73 1.88
C LYS A 24 10.66 13.06 2.67
N ASP A 25 10.07 14.23 2.48
CA ASP A 25 8.72 14.51 3.00
C ASP A 25 7.64 13.77 2.17
N PRO A 26 6.39 13.69 2.63
CA PRO A 26 5.43 12.77 2.03
C PRO A 26 4.85 13.23 0.69
N THR A 27 5.23 14.40 0.16
CA THR A 27 4.88 14.75 -1.23
C THR A 27 5.69 13.95 -2.24
N LYS A 28 6.72 13.21 -1.80
CA LYS A 28 7.61 12.42 -2.66
C LYS A 28 7.02 11.02 -2.74
N VAL A 29 6.46 10.69 -3.90
CA VAL A 29 5.73 9.44 -4.13
C VAL A 29 6.56 8.18 -3.89
N ASP A 30 7.89 8.27 -4.02
CA ASP A 30 8.82 7.20 -3.61
C ASP A 30 8.53 6.67 -2.20
N ARG A 31 8.13 7.55 -1.26
CA ARG A 31 7.74 7.16 0.09
C ARG A 31 6.23 6.96 0.21
N SER A 32 5.45 7.99 -0.14
CA SER A 32 4.02 8.00 0.16
C SER A 32 3.26 6.93 -0.65
N ALA A 33 3.56 6.75 -1.93
CA ALA A 33 2.93 5.70 -2.73
C ALA A 33 3.40 4.30 -2.33
N ALA A 34 4.66 4.13 -1.91
CA ALA A 34 5.13 2.85 -1.36
C ALA A 34 4.37 2.46 -0.08
N TYR A 35 4.14 3.43 0.82
CA TYR A 35 3.32 3.22 2.02
C TYR A 35 1.86 2.92 1.66
N MET A 36 1.28 3.62 0.69
CA MET A 36 -0.07 3.34 0.20
C MET A 36 -0.16 1.95 -0.42
N ALA A 37 0.81 1.52 -1.22
CA ALA A 37 0.85 0.18 -1.79
C ALA A 37 0.92 -0.90 -0.70
N ARG A 38 1.73 -0.70 0.35
CA ARG A 38 1.74 -1.57 1.53
C ARG A 38 0.37 -1.64 2.20
N TYR A 39 -0.24 -0.49 2.46
CA TYR A 39 -1.55 -0.38 3.08
C TYR A 39 -2.63 -1.11 2.28
N ILE A 40 -2.65 -0.92 0.97
CA ILE A 40 -3.56 -1.60 0.05
C ILE A 40 -3.36 -3.12 0.10
N ALA A 41 -2.13 -3.60 -0.12
CA ALA A 41 -1.83 -5.02 -0.15
C ALA A 41 -2.19 -5.70 1.18
N LYS A 42 -1.89 -5.05 2.31
CA LYS A 42 -2.24 -5.54 3.64
C LYS A 42 -3.76 -5.63 3.83
N ASN A 43 -4.51 -4.62 3.38
CA ASN A 43 -5.97 -4.63 3.46
C ASN A 43 -6.63 -5.68 2.56
N ILE A 44 -6.09 -5.93 1.37
CA ILE A 44 -6.57 -6.99 0.46
C ILE A 44 -6.41 -8.37 1.10
N VAL A 45 -5.25 -8.64 1.70
CA VAL A 45 -5.00 -9.92 2.38
C VAL A 45 -5.82 -10.03 3.66
N ALA A 46 -5.92 -8.96 4.46
CA ALA A 46 -6.74 -8.95 5.68
C ALA A 46 -8.26 -9.08 5.39
N ALA A 47 -8.71 -8.62 4.21
CA ALA A 47 -10.06 -8.85 3.72
C ALA A 47 -10.31 -10.29 3.26
N GLY A 48 -9.27 -11.14 3.22
CA GLY A 48 -9.37 -12.50 2.71
C GLY A 48 -9.57 -12.57 1.19
N LEU A 49 -9.36 -11.48 0.45
CA LEU A 49 -9.55 -11.46 -1.01
C LEU A 49 -8.43 -12.19 -1.75
N ALA A 50 -7.26 -12.33 -1.13
CA ALA A 50 -6.14 -13.11 -1.65
C ALA A 50 -5.21 -13.58 -0.53
N GLY A 51 -4.50 -14.70 -0.75
CA GLY A 51 -3.46 -15.18 0.17
C GLY A 51 -2.16 -14.36 0.13
N GLN A 52 -1.89 -13.71 -1.00
CA GLN A 52 -0.82 -12.74 -1.19
C GLN A 52 -1.23 -11.68 -2.22
N CYS A 53 -0.65 -10.48 -2.13
CA CYS A 53 -0.95 -9.39 -3.05
C CYS A 53 0.29 -8.51 -3.24
N GLU A 54 0.71 -8.34 -4.50
CA GLU A 54 1.66 -7.33 -4.93
C GLU A 54 0.91 -6.18 -5.62
N VAL A 55 1.26 -4.94 -5.28
CA VAL A 55 0.65 -3.74 -5.85
C VAL A 55 1.76 -2.83 -6.37
N GLN A 56 1.61 -2.34 -7.61
CA GLN A 56 2.49 -1.36 -8.21
C GLN A 56 1.69 -0.10 -8.57
N LEU A 57 2.21 1.05 -8.16
CA LEU A 57 1.70 2.38 -8.51
C LEU A 57 2.81 3.14 -9.26
N SER A 58 2.48 3.76 -10.39
CA SER A 58 3.40 4.62 -11.13
C SER A 58 2.80 6.00 -11.38
N TYR A 59 3.63 7.04 -11.33
CA TYR A 59 3.21 8.44 -11.44
C TYR A 59 4.08 9.19 -12.46
N ALA A 60 3.49 10.19 -13.12
CA ALA A 60 4.21 11.21 -13.86
C ALA A 60 4.28 12.50 -13.03
N ILE A 61 5.40 13.21 -13.13
CA ILE A 61 5.55 14.53 -12.50
C ILE A 61 4.47 15.46 -13.07
N GLY A 62 3.73 16.14 -12.17
CA GLY A 62 2.67 17.08 -12.54
C GLY A 62 1.30 16.45 -12.79
N TYR A 63 1.17 15.12 -12.77
CA TYR A 63 -0.11 14.44 -12.91
C TYR A 63 -0.56 13.86 -11.55
N PRO A 64 -1.76 14.21 -11.04
CA PRO A 64 -2.15 13.85 -9.69
C PRO A 64 -2.51 12.37 -9.55
N GLU A 65 -3.13 11.76 -10.56
CA GLU A 65 -3.51 10.34 -10.53
C GLU A 65 -2.34 9.43 -10.92
N PRO A 66 -2.31 8.16 -10.47
CA PRO A 66 -1.32 7.22 -10.97
C PRO A 66 -1.59 6.90 -12.45
N LEU A 67 -0.51 6.80 -13.25
CA LEU A 67 -0.56 6.33 -14.62
C LEU A 67 -0.99 4.85 -14.68
N ASN A 68 -0.55 4.06 -13.71
CA ASN A 68 -0.88 2.65 -13.62
C ASN A 68 -1.13 2.21 -12.18
N VAL A 69 -2.11 1.32 -12.02
CA VAL A 69 -2.36 0.51 -10.83
C VAL A 69 -2.34 -0.93 -11.30
N TRP A 70 -1.24 -1.62 -11.01
CA TRP A 70 -1.08 -3.04 -11.35
C TRP A 70 -1.12 -3.87 -10.08
N VAL A 71 -1.75 -5.05 -10.18
CA VAL A 71 -1.93 -6.00 -9.08
C VAL A 71 -1.47 -7.36 -9.56
N SER A 72 -0.84 -8.12 -8.67
CA SER A 72 -0.79 -9.57 -8.81
C SER A 72 -1.05 -10.27 -7.49
N THR A 73 -1.97 -11.22 -7.50
CA THR A 73 -2.20 -12.13 -6.37
C THR A 73 -1.40 -13.42 -6.46
N ASN A 74 -0.60 -13.58 -7.52
CA ASN A 74 0.16 -14.79 -7.81
C ASN A 74 -0.71 -16.07 -7.71
N GLY A 75 -1.91 -16.01 -8.30
CA GLY A 75 -2.87 -17.11 -8.34
C GLY A 75 -3.60 -17.40 -7.02
N SER A 76 -3.43 -16.56 -5.99
CA SER A 76 -4.03 -16.78 -4.67
C SER A 76 -5.33 -16.01 -4.42
N ALA A 77 -5.89 -15.37 -5.46
CA ALA A 77 -7.16 -14.67 -5.37
C ALA A 77 -8.28 -15.64 -4.96
N ASN A 78 -9.14 -15.20 -4.04
CA ASN A 78 -10.29 -15.95 -3.55
C ASN A 78 -11.57 -15.52 -4.27
N PHE A 79 -12.66 -16.28 -4.07
CA PHE A 79 -14.01 -15.97 -4.57
C PHE A 79 -14.11 -15.82 -6.09
N GLY A 80 -13.20 -16.45 -6.84
CA GLY A 80 -13.15 -16.35 -8.30
C GLY A 80 -12.71 -14.97 -8.82
N LEU A 81 -12.16 -14.11 -7.96
CA LEU A 81 -11.65 -12.80 -8.35
C LEU A 81 -10.40 -12.94 -9.24
N LYS A 82 -10.28 -12.03 -10.21
CA LYS A 82 -9.09 -11.82 -11.01
C LYS A 82 -8.30 -10.60 -10.54
N ASP A 83 -7.02 -10.56 -10.87
CA ASP A 83 -6.12 -9.45 -10.51
C ASP A 83 -6.65 -8.09 -11.00
N GLU A 84 -7.28 -8.05 -12.18
CA GLU A 84 -7.87 -6.83 -12.74
C GLU A 84 -9.09 -6.35 -11.94
N GLN A 85 -9.88 -7.27 -11.39
CA GLN A 85 -11.03 -6.92 -10.54
C GLN A 85 -10.55 -6.36 -9.21
N ILE A 86 -9.47 -6.90 -8.66
CA ILE A 86 -8.83 -6.35 -7.46
C ILE A 86 -8.24 -4.97 -7.77
N ALA A 87 -7.58 -4.78 -8.91
CA ALA A 87 -7.10 -3.47 -9.33
C ALA A 87 -8.23 -2.42 -9.47
N ALA A 88 -9.42 -2.84 -9.94
CA ALA A 88 -10.61 -1.98 -9.99
C ALA A 88 -11.13 -1.61 -8.59
N LEU A 89 -11.17 -2.57 -7.66
CA LEU A 89 -11.51 -2.30 -6.25
C LEU A 89 -10.55 -1.30 -5.62
N ILE A 90 -9.24 -1.43 -5.88
CA ILE A 90 -8.24 -0.48 -5.37
C ILE A 90 -8.56 0.94 -5.83
N ARG A 91 -8.81 1.14 -7.13
CA ARG A 91 -9.16 2.46 -7.68
C ARG A 91 -10.43 3.05 -7.06
N LYS A 92 -11.41 2.20 -6.69
CA LYS A 92 -12.68 2.63 -6.10
C LYS A 92 -12.57 2.99 -4.61
N HIS A 93 -11.72 2.32 -3.85
CA HIS A 93 -11.72 2.38 -2.38
C HIS A 93 -10.57 3.20 -1.77
N PHE A 94 -9.55 3.53 -2.56
CA PHE A 94 -8.35 4.24 -2.09
C PHE A 94 -8.12 5.51 -2.89
N HIS A 95 -7.80 6.62 -2.21
CA HIS A 95 -7.43 7.87 -2.85
C HIS A 95 -5.95 7.85 -3.22
N LEU A 96 -5.65 7.69 -4.51
CA LEU A 96 -4.28 7.44 -4.99
C LEU A 96 -3.52 8.69 -5.42
N THR A 97 -4.13 9.88 -5.35
CA THR A 97 -3.38 11.12 -5.55
C THR A 97 -2.38 11.36 -4.41
N PRO A 98 -1.23 12.03 -4.62
CA PRO A 98 -0.30 12.35 -3.54
C PRO A 98 -0.96 13.03 -2.34
N ARG A 99 -1.91 13.95 -2.59
CA ARG A 99 -2.71 14.58 -1.53
C ARG A 99 -3.60 13.57 -0.81
N GLY A 100 -4.36 12.77 -1.56
CA GLY A 100 -5.25 11.76 -0.99
C GLY A 100 -4.50 10.73 -0.14
N ILE A 101 -3.30 10.34 -0.56
CA ILE A 101 -2.42 9.44 0.21
C ILE A 101 -1.99 10.08 1.52
N ILE A 102 -1.54 11.34 1.47
CA ILE A 102 -1.09 12.09 2.65
C ILE A 102 -2.21 12.22 3.68
N GLU A 103 -3.43 12.50 3.23
CA GLU A 103 -4.62 12.62 4.08
C GLU A 103 -5.04 11.26 4.64
N THR A 104 -5.15 10.24 3.79
CA THR A 104 -5.57 8.88 4.19
C THR A 104 -4.65 8.30 5.26
N LEU A 105 -3.34 8.48 5.10
CA LEU A 105 -2.33 7.91 5.99
C LEU A 105 -1.85 8.90 7.06
N ASP A 106 -2.45 10.10 7.16
CA ASP A 106 -2.07 11.12 8.13
C ASP A 106 -0.54 11.32 8.21
N LEU A 107 0.06 11.63 7.06
CA LEU A 107 1.53 11.62 6.91
C LEU A 107 2.20 12.92 7.34
N ARG A 108 1.48 14.04 7.46
CA ARG A 108 2.06 15.35 7.83
C ARG A 108 2.31 15.49 9.33
N ARG A 109 3.10 14.58 9.88
CA ARG A 109 3.46 14.50 11.30
C ARG A 109 4.92 14.07 11.48
N PRO A 110 5.54 14.34 12.63
CA PRO A 110 6.93 13.95 12.91
C PRO A 110 7.06 12.46 13.27
N ILE A 111 6.63 11.55 12.40
CA ILE A 111 6.53 10.10 12.66
C ILE A 111 7.67 9.25 12.08
N TYR A 112 8.57 9.84 11.30
CA TYR A 112 9.49 9.08 10.42
C TYR A 112 10.79 8.60 11.07
N ARG A 113 11.15 9.09 12.26
CA ARG A 113 12.43 8.69 12.90
C ARG A 113 12.44 7.19 13.22
N GLU A 114 11.29 6.65 13.63
CA GLU A 114 11.13 5.23 13.96
C GLU A 114 11.14 4.33 12.72
N THR A 115 10.87 4.85 11.52
CA THR A 115 10.88 4.07 10.27
C THR A 115 12.31 3.82 9.76
N ALA A 116 13.28 4.66 10.12
CA ALA A 116 14.63 4.62 9.59
C ALA A 116 15.51 3.45 10.10
N ARG A 117 14.93 2.55 10.91
CA ARG A 117 15.56 1.33 11.42
C ARG A 117 14.51 0.21 11.54
N HIS A 118 14.97 -1.04 11.47
CA HIS A 118 14.14 -2.24 11.62
C HIS A 118 12.98 -2.35 10.61
N GLY A 119 13.14 -1.76 9.42
CA GLY A 119 12.15 -1.81 8.36
C GLY A 119 11.00 -0.81 8.54
N HIS A 120 10.44 -0.39 7.41
CA HIS A 120 9.28 0.49 7.34
C HIS A 120 7.95 -0.27 7.44
N PHE A 121 7.96 -1.58 7.14
CA PHE A 121 6.76 -2.41 7.03
C PHE A 121 6.77 -3.57 8.03
N GLY A 122 5.58 -4.06 8.37
CA GLY A 122 5.38 -5.20 9.28
C GLY A 122 5.41 -4.86 10.78
N ARG A 123 5.45 -3.58 11.14
CA ARG A 123 5.47 -3.09 12.53
C ARG A 123 4.19 -2.30 12.83
N GLU A 124 3.33 -2.84 13.69
CA GLU A 124 2.03 -2.22 14.02
C GLU A 124 2.14 -1.17 15.12
N LEU A 125 2.82 -0.07 14.80
CA LEU A 125 2.93 1.09 15.68
C LEU A 125 1.80 2.08 15.40
N THR A 126 1.34 2.81 16.42
CA THR A 126 0.29 3.85 16.28
C THR A 126 0.62 4.90 15.20
N SER A 127 1.91 5.20 15.02
CA SER A 127 2.40 6.14 14.02
C SER A 127 2.46 5.56 12.59
N PHE A 128 2.45 4.24 12.43
CA PHE A 128 2.58 3.53 11.14
C PHE A 128 1.19 3.23 10.58
N THR A 129 0.49 4.28 10.20
CA THR A 129 -0.90 4.23 9.71
C THR A 129 -1.08 3.33 8.49
N TRP A 130 -0.04 3.15 7.66
CA TRP A 130 -0.03 2.23 6.53
C TRP A 130 -0.05 0.74 6.91
N GLU A 131 0.10 0.42 8.20
CA GLU A 131 -0.06 -0.94 8.71
C GLU A 131 -1.49 -1.22 9.21
N ARG A 132 -2.42 -0.28 9.14
CA ARG A 132 -3.82 -0.53 9.51
C ARG A 132 -4.53 -1.41 8.47
N THR A 133 -5.56 -2.12 8.92
CA THR A 133 -6.42 -2.99 8.08
C THR A 133 -7.88 -2.54 8.10
N ASP A 134 -8.11 -1.24 8.30
CA ASP A 134 -9.41 -0.57 8.43
C ASP A 134 -10.22 -0.48 7.13
N LYS A 135 -9.64 -0.82 5.97
CA LYS A 135 -10.38 -0.97 4.70
C LYS A 135 -10.82 -2.40 4.43
N ALA A 136 -10.37 -3.39 5.22
CA ALA A 136 -10.60 -4.80 4.93
C ALA A 136 -12.09 -5.17 4.92
N GLU A 137 -12.89 -4.61 5.84
CA GLU A 137 -14.34 -4.82 5.88
C GLU A 137 -15.05 -4.20 4.67
N ALA A 138 -14.75 -2.95 4.34
CA ALA A 138 -15.31 -2.29 3.17
C ALA A 138 -14.98 -3.03 1.86
N LEU A 139 -13.78 -3.61 1.77
CA LEU A 139 -13.37 -4.43 0.63
C LEU A 139 -14.14 -5.76 0.55
N ARG A 140 -14.36 -6.44 1.68
CA ARG A 140 -15.20 -7.67 1.74
C ARG A 140 -16.63 -7.38 1.30
N ALA A 141 -17.22 -6.32 1.83
CA ALA A 141 -18.58 -5.90 1.49
C ALA A 141 -18.71 -5.59 -0.01
N ALA A 142 -17.69 -4.96 -0.62
CA ALA A 142 -17.71 -4.59 -2.03
C ALA A 142 -17.78 -5.79 -2.99
N VAL A 143 -17.40 -6.98 -2.54
CA VAL A 143 -17.48 -8.23 -3.31
C VAL A 143 -18.56 -9.19 -2.79
N GLY A 144 -19.47 -8.70 -1.94
CA GLY A 144 -20.61 -9.47 -1.44
C GLY A 144 -20.26 -10.50 -0.37
N ILE A 145 -19.11 -10.39 0.29
CA ILE A 145 -18.73 -11.26 1.41
C ILE A 145 -19.29 -10.63 2.69
N ALA A 146 -20.18 -11.36 3.38
CA ALA A 146 -20.69 -10.95 4.69
C ALA A 146 -19.53 -10.81 5.70
N ALA A 147 -19.65 -9.88 6.64
CA ALA A 147 -18.68 -9.76 7.73
C ALA A 147 -18.56 -11.10 8.44
N ALA A 148 -17.32 -11.56 8.66
CA ALA A 148 -17.07 -12.67 9.57
C ALA A 148 -17.55 -12.20 10.96
N GLY A 149 -18.64 -12.80 11.43
CA GLY A 149 -19.19 -12.58 12.77
C GLY A 149 -18.25 -13.08 13.86
#